data_AF-A0A1F9WU35-F1
#
_entry.id   AF-A0A1F9WU35-F1
#
_cell.length_a   1.000
_cell.length_b   1.000
_cell.length_c   1.000
_cell.angle_alpha   90.00
_cell.angle_beta   90.00
_cell.angle_gamma   90.00
#
_symmetry.space_group_name_H-M   'P 1'
#
loop_
_entity.id
_entity.type
_entity.pdbx_description
1 polymer ?
#
loop_
_entity_poly.entity_id
_entity_poly.type
_entity_poly.pdbx_seq_one_letter_code
_entity_poly.pdbx_strand_id
1 'polypeptide(L)'
;MAKILLATVHTGVIAALEAYLIKQGCEVDVAISAEETIARAENGKPAVIILGELDIPATVISGQLKKNPATMHLPVLSLTFDEFTRPAAVAARIRKTLVRYRVLVAEDDRQMSQILKVVLEKSGFEVRLAHDGAGALAEVKAWHPHMLVLDIMLPVIDGFHVCQTMNEDPTLDPRPKILIISGRSSDWDQNLGAACGADGYMVKPFGHADFLAKVRSIFEEQSE
;
A
#
# COMPACT_ATOMS: atom_id res chain seq x y z
N MET A 1 -16.04 10.00 0.97
CA MET A 1 -16.58 9.19 2.07
C MET A 1 -16.22 7.75 1.78
N ALA A 2 -15.53 7.04 2.68
CA ALA A 2 -15.13 5.65 2.44
C ALA A 2 -16.28 4.71 2.82
N LYS A 3 -16.64 3.79 1.91
CA LYS A 3 -17.66 2.75 2.16
C LYS A 3 -17.01 1.54 2.82
N ILE A 4 -17.54 1.09 3.95
CA ILE A 4 -17.03 -0.02 4.76
C ILE A 4 -18.08 -1.11 4.76
N LEU A 5 -17.70 -2.36 4.50
CA LEU A 5 -18.59 -3.51 4.70
C LEU A 5 -18.18 -4.25 5.98
N LEU A 6 -19.04 -4.21 7.01
CA LEU A 6 -18.88 -4.96 8.25
C LEU A 6 -19.59 -6.31 8.11
N ALA A 7 -18.83 -7.40 8.20
CA ALA A 7 -19.35 -8.75 8.04
C ALA A 7 -19.25 -9.51 9.38
N THR A 8 -20.38 -9.67 10.08
CA THR A 8 -20.44 -10.32 11.40
C THR A 8 -21.87 -10.66 11.82
N VAL A 9 -22.06 -11.64 12.68
CA VAL A 9 -23.36 -11.97 13.30
C VAL A 9 -23.63 -11.22 14.62
N HIS A 10 -22.65 -10.51 15.18
CA HIS A 10 -22.76 -9.89 16.51
C HIS A 10 -23.48 -8.54 16.48
N THR A 11 -24.80 -8.56 16.63
CA THR A 11 -25.68 -7.37 16.58
C THR A 11 -25.27 -6.24 17.53
N GLY A 12 -24.84 -6.56 18.76
CA GLY A 12 -24.37 -5.56 19.73
C GLY A 12 -23.10 -4.84 19.28
N VAL A 13 -22.20 -5.55 18.60
CA VAL A 13 -20.97 -4.96 18.07
C VAL A 13 -21.23 -4.17 16.79
N ILE A 14 -22.13 -4.66 15.92
CA ILE A 14 -22.57 -3.95 14.71
C ILE A 14 -23.03 -2.54 15.06
N ALA A 15 -23.97 -2.39 15.99
CA ALA A 15 -24.54 -1.09 16.34
C ALA A 15 -23.48 -0.11 16.87
N ALA A 16 -22.56 -0.59 17.72
CA ALA A 16 -21.49 0.23 18.27
C ALA A 16 -20.47 0.66 17.19
N LEU A 17 -20.06 -0.26 16.31
CA LEU A 17 -19.12 0.03 15.22
C LEU A 17 -19.73 0.94 14.16
N GLU A 18 -20.96 0.67 13.75
CA GLU A 18 -21.68 1.47 12.76
C GLU A 18 -21.81 2.92 13.23
N ALA A 19 -22.33 3.15 14.44
CA ALA A 19 -22.47 4.49 15.00
C ALA A 19 -21.11 5.21 15.11
N TYR A 20 -20.06 4.50 15.53
CA TYR A 20 -18.71 5.07 15.64
C TYR A 20 -18.13 5.45 14.27
N LEU A 21 -18.20 4.56 13.28
CA LEU A 21 -17.62 4.78 11.95
C LEU A 21 -18.38 5.83 11.15
N ILE A 22 -19.71 5.89 11.27
CA ILE A 22 -20.52 6.98 10.69
C ILE A 22 -20.08 8.33 11.27
N LYS A 23 -19.83 8.40 12.59
CA LYS A 23 -19.29 9.62 13.23
C LYS A 23 -17.89 9.99 12.71
N GLN A 24 -17.11 9.03 12.20
CA GLN A 24 -15.83 9.28 11.54
C GLN A 24 -15.95 9.62 10.04
N GLY A 25 -17.17 9.75 9.50
CA GLY A 25 -17.40 10.07 8.10
C GLY A 25 -17.25 8.88 7.15
N CYS A 26 -17.53 7.66 7.63
CA CYS A 26 -17.65 6.47 6.79
C CYS A 26 -19.12 6.19 6.43
N GLU A 27 -19.34 5.64 5.24
CA GLU A 27 -20.59 4.93 4.93
C GLU A 27 -20.39 3.48 5.39
N VAL A 28 -21.33 2.95 6.16
CA VAL A 28 -21.24 1.59 6.70
C VAL A 28 -22.35 0.75 6.09
N ASP A 29 -21.94 -0.39 5.55
CA ASP A 29 -22.81 -1.45 5.07
C ASP A 29 -22.57 -2.68 5.94
N VAL A 30 -23.58 -3.51 6.16
CA VAL A 30 -23.51 -4.65 7.08
C VAL A 30 -23.95 -5.92 6.37
N ALA A 31 -23.19 -6.99 6.54
CA ALA A 31 -23.54 -8.34 6.17
C ALA A 31 -23.51 -9.25 7.40
N ILE A 32 -24.51 -10.10 7.56
CA ILE A 32 -24.61 -11.05 8.68
C ILE A 32 -24.39 -12.50 8.24
N SER A 33 -24.16 -12.75 6.95
CA SER A 33 -23.77 -14.05 6.42
C SER A 33 -22.64 -13.93 5.37
N ALA A 34 -22.03 -15.05 5.03
CA ALA A 34 -21.00 -15.10 3.99
C ALA A 34 -21.55 -14.80 2.59
N GLU A 35 -22.73 -15.32 2.26
CA GLU A 35 -23.41 -15.08 0.99
C GLU A 35 -23.70 -13.59 0.81
N GLU A 36 -24.22 -12.96 1.88
CA GLU A 36 -24.48 -11.53 1.90
C GLU A 36 -23.19 -10.71 1.77
N THR A 37 -22.12 -11.15 2.44
CA THR A 37 -20.80 -10.49 2.36
C THR A 37 -20.29 -10.47 0.93
N ILE A 38 -20.35 -11.59 0.22
CA ILE A 38 -19.91 -11.70 -1.17
C ILE A 38 -20.79 -10.83 -2.07
N ALA A 39 -22.12 -10.96 -1.97
CA ALA A 39 -23.06 -10.23 -2.80
C ALA A 39 -22.96 -8.69 -2.60
N ARG A 40 -22.82 -8.23 -1.35
CA ARG A 40 -22.65 -6.80 -1.05
C ARG A 40 -21.28 -6.28 -1.47
N ALA A 41 -20.22 -7.09 -1.36
CA ALA A 41 -18.89 -6.71 -1.85
C ALA A 41 -18.87 -6.51 -3.38
N GLU A 42 -19.51 -7.41 -4.13
CA GLU A 42 -19.59 -7.33 -5.59
C GLU A 42 -20.38 -6.12 -6.09
N ASN A 43 -21.52 -5.83 -5.47
CA ASN A 43 -22.40 -4.74 -5.88
C ASN A 43 -21.94 -3.38 -5.35
N GLY A 44 -21.54 -3.33 -4.07
CA GLY A 44 -21.24 -2.11 -3.35
C GLY A 44 -19.80 -1.62 -3.50
N LYS A 45 -18.86 -2.52 -3.89
CA LYS A 45 -17.42 -2.25 -4.00
C LYS A 45 -16.88 -1.42 -2.83
N PRO A 46 -17.05 -1.91 -1.58
CA PRO A 46 -16.59 -1.18 -0.41
C PRO A 46 -15.09 -0.94 -0.48
N ALA A 47 -14.64 0.16 0.11
CA ALA A 47 -13.23 0.50 0.21
C ALA A 47 -12.45 -0.50 1.09
N VAL A 48 -13.12 -1.15 2.05
CA VAL A 48 -12.58 -2.25 2.85
C VAL A 48 -13.71 -3.13 3.39
N ILE A 49 -13.43 -4.42 3.53
CA ILE A 49 -14.31 -5.42 4.14
C ILE A 49 -13.69 -5.82 5.48
N ILE A 50 -14.47 -5.72 6.57
CA ILE A 50 -14.06 -6.17 7.91
C ILE A 50 -14.80 -7.45 8.24
N LEU A 51 -14.05 -8.53 8.40
CA LEU A 51 -14.56 -9.81 8.85
C LEU A 51 -14.38 -9.91 10.37
N GLY A 52 -15.50 -9.98 11.08
CA GLY A 52 -15.54 -10.41 12.48
C GLY A 52 -15.75 -11.91 12.57
N GLU A 53 -16.56 -12.34 13.54
CA GLU A 53 -17.03 -13.72 13.60
C GLU A 53 -18.23 -13.91 12.65
N LEU A 54 -18.05 -14.84 11.72
CA LEU A 54 -19.08 -15.40 10.85
C LEU A 54 -19.03 -16.92 11.00
N ASP A 55 -20.13 -17.58 10.67
CA ASP A 55 -20.23 -19.06 10.70
C ASP A 55 -19.28 -19.74 9.68
N ILE A 56 -18.68 -18.96 8.77
CA ILE A 56 -17.72 -19.43 7.77
C ILE A 56 -16.35 -18.79 8.01
N PRO A 57 -15.25 -19.56 7.97
CA PRO A 57 -13.90 -19.01 8.14
C PRO A 57 -13.57 -17.88 7.17
N ALA A 58 -12.89 -16.85 7.67
CA ALA A 58 -12.44 -15.70 6.88
C ALA A 58 -11.60 -16.08 5.65
N THR A 59 -10.85 -17.20 5.73
CA THR A 59 -10.04 -17.73 4.62
C THR A 59 -10.91 -18.20 3.44
N VAL A 60 -12.09 -18.76 3.70
CA VAL A 60 -13.02 -19.19 2.66
C VAL A 60 -13.63 -17.98 1.96
N ILE A 61 -14.10 -17.00 2.72
CA ILE A 61 -14.66 -15.74 2.19
C ILE A 61 -13.62 -15.02 1.34
N SER A 62 -12.42 -14.83 1.90
CA SER A 62 -11.30 -14.22 1.18
C SER A 62 -10.94 -14.98 -0.10
N GLY A 63 -10.97 -16.31 -0.06
CA GLY A 63 -10.75 -17.15 -1.22
C GLY A 63 -11.79 -16.98 -2.33
N GLN A 64 -13.07 -16.82 -1.98
CA GLN A 64 -14.15 -16.58 -2.95
C GLN A 64 -14.03 -15.19 -3.58
N LEU A 65 -13.79 -14.15 -2.78
CA LEU A 65 -13.58 -12.79 -3.29
C LEU A 65 -12.38 -12.73 -4.24
N LYS A 66 -11.29 -13.44 -3.94
CA LYS A 66 -10.11 -13.53 -4.80
C LYS A 66 -10.37 -14.20 -6.15
N LYS A 67 -11.41 -15.04 -6.28
CA LYS A 67 -11.77 -15.66 -7.57
C LYS A 67 -12.53 -14.73 -8.51
N ASN A 68 -13.13 -13.66 -7.98
CA ASN A 68 -13.91 -12.72 -8.78
C ASN A 68 -13.09 -11.47 -9.12
N PRO A 69 -12.84 -11.15 -10.41
CA PRO A 69 -12.09 -9.95 -10.81
C PRO A 69 -12.63 -8.65 -10.24
N ALA A 70 -13.95 -8.56 -10.02
CA ALA A 70 -14.60 -7.36 -9.48
C ALA A 70 -14.26 -7.09 -8.00
N THR A 71 -13.88 -8.13 -7.25
CA THR A 71 -13.64 -8.03 -5.80
C THR A 71 -12.25 -8.49 -5.36
N MET A 72 -11.45 -9.09 -6.25
CA MET A 72 -10.15 -9.66 -5.90
C MET A 72 -9.10 -8.67 -5.34
N HIS A 73 -9.32 -7.37 -5.57
CA HIS A 73 -8.45 -6.28 -5.13
C HIS A 73 -8.98 -5.56 -3.89
N LEU A 74 -10.19 -5.90 -3.43
CA LEU A 74 -10.77 -5.28 -2.24
C LEU A 74 -10.02 -5.78 -1.00
N PRO A 75 -9.56 -4.86 -0.12
CA PRO A 75 -8.86 -5.27 1.09
C PRO A 75 -9.84 -5.91 2.07
N VAL A 76 -9.45 -7.07 2.59
CA VAL A 76 -10.21 -7.84 3.58
C VAL A 76 -9.40 -7.90 4.86
N LEU A 77 -9.96 -7.38 5.95
CA LEU A 77 -9.37 -7.42 7.28
C LEU A 77 -10.10 -8.44 8.14
N SER A 78 -9.39 -9.48 8.58
CA SER A 78 -9.87 -10.37 9.63
C SER A 78 -9.41 -9.82 10.97
N LEU A 79 -10.34 -9.54 11.87
CA LEU A 79 -10.05 -9.04 13.21
C LEU A 79 -10.37 -10.10 14.26
N THR A 80 -9.61 -10.11 15.35
CA THR A 80 -9.98 -10.91 16.52
C THR A 80 -11.23 -10.34 17.19
N PHE A 81 -11.97 -11.16 17.95
CA PHE A 81 -13.14 -10.70 18.69
C PHE A 81 -12.82 -9.50 19.63
N ASP A 82 -11.64 -9.53 20.27
CA ASP A 82 -11.18 -8.44 21.14
C ASP A 82 -10.95 -7.13 20.37
N GLU A 83 -10.35 -7.17 19.18
CA GLU A 83 -10.22 -5.98 18.34
C GLU A 83 -11.58 -5.50 17.85
N PHE A 84 -12.45 -6.43 17.48
CA PHE A 84 -13.76 -6.15 16.89
C PHE A 84 -14.69 -5.44 17.87
N THR A 85 -14.62 -5.79 19.16
CA THR A 85 -15.38 -5.13 20.25
C THR A 85 -14.87 -3.73 20.63
N ARG A 86 -13.75 -3.28 20.04
CA ARG A 86 -13.13 -1.97 20.32
C ARG A 86 -13.24 -1.06 19.09
N PRO A 87 -14.24 -0.16 18.99
CA PRO A 87 -14.44 0.68 17.80
C PRO A 87 -13.23 1.50 17.37
N ALA A 88 -12.46 2.02 18.33
CA ALA A 88 -11.24 2.75 18.03
C ALA A 88 -10.15 1.85 17.40
N ALA A 89 -10.05 0.58 17.81
CA ALA A 89 -9.09 -0.37 17.26
C ALA A 89 -9.45 -0.72 15.81
N VAL A 90 -10.72 -1.02 15.54
CA VAL A 90 -11.28 -1.26 14.19
C VAL A 90 -11.06 -0.06 13.29
N ALA A 91 -11.40 1.16 13.74
CA ALA A 91 -11.22 2.37 12.96
C ALA A 91 -9.75 2.65 12.62
N ALA A 92 -8.82 2.40 13.55
CA ALA A 92 -7.40 2.53 13.26
C ALA A 92 -6.90 1.48 12.24
N ARG A 93 -7.48 0.28 12.22
CA ARG A 93 -7.21 -0.76 11.22
C ARG A 93 -7.73 -0.36 9.85
N ILE A 94 -8.98 0.11 9.77
CA ILE A 94 -9.57 0.70 8.56
C ILE A 94 -8.69 1.83 8.04
N ARG A 95 -8.30 2.78 8.89
CA ARG A 95 -7.44 3.90 8.50
C ARG A 95 -6.13 3.41 7.89
N LYS A 96 -5.42 2.50 8.57
CA LYS A 96 -4.16 1.93 8.07
C LYS A 96 -4.34 1.28 6.69
N THR A 97 -5.45 0.57 6.47
CA THR A 97 -5.76 -0.09 5.19
C THR A 97 -6.18 0.88 4.09
N LEU A 98 -6.86 1.97 4.44
CA LEU A 98 -7.30 2.99 3.50
C LEU A 98 -6.22 4.01 3.16
N VAL A 99 -5.05 3.98 3.81
CA VAL A 99 -3.90 4.78 3.38
C VAL A 99 -3.52 4.35 1.97
N ARG A 100 -3.79 5.22 1.00
CA ARG A 100 -3.20 5.09 -0.34
C ARG A 100 -1.74 5.50 -0.25
N TYR A 101 -0.87 4.50 -0.24
CA TYR A 101 0.56 4.76 -0.29
C TYR A 101 0.90 5.46 -1.60
N ARG A 102 1.60 6.58 -1.44
CA ARG A 102 2.16 7.40 -2.51
C ARG A 102 3.55 6.89 -2.86
N VAL A 103 3.76 6.54 -4.12
CA VAL A 103 5.05 6.08 -4.63
C VAL A 103 5.54 7.06 -5.71
N LEU A 104 6.72 7.62 -5.52
CA LEU A 104 7.40 8.38 -6.56
C LEU A 104 8.33 7.43 -7.30
N VAL A 105 8.30 7.42 -8.63
CA VAL A 105 9.24 6.65 -9.45
C VAL A 105 10.17 7.63 -10.16
N ALA A 106 11.46 7.55 -9.88
CA ALA A 106 12.50 8.32 -10.52
C ALA A 106 13.25 7.42 -11.52
N GLU A 107 12.95 7.58 -12.80
CA GLU A 107 13.43 6.73 -13.90
C GLU A 107 13.40 7.56 -15.20
N ASP A 108 14.54 7.66 -15.86
CA ASP A 108 14.72 8.48 -17.07
C ASP A 108 14.17 7.81 -18.33
N ASP A 109 14.14 6.47 -18.38
CA ASP A 109 13.41 5.75 -19.41
C ASP A 109 11.89 5.96 -19.25
N ARG A 110 11.33 6.77 -20.16
CA ARG A 110 9.91 7.12 -20.19
C ARG A 110 9.00 5.91 -20.41
N GLN A 111 9.44 4.89 -21.12
CA GLN A 111 8.64 3.69 -21.33
C GLN A 111 8.61 2.85 -20.05
N MET A 112 9.78 2.61 -19.44
CA MET A 112 9.89 1.85 -18.20
C MET A 112 9.12 2.53 -17.05
N SER A 113 9.32 3.82 -16.82
CA SER A 113 8.62 4.59 -15.78
C SER A 113 7.09 4.51 -15.91
N GLN A 114 6.56 4.58 -17.13
CA GLN A 114 5.11 4.44 -17.37
C GLN A 114 4.61 3.01 -17.10
N ILE A 115 5.39 1.98 -17.44
CA ILE A 115 5.05 0.60 -17.09
C ILE A 115 4.98 0.44 -15.57
N LEU A 116 6.00 0.90 -14.84
CA LEU A 116 6.04 0.83 -13.38
C LEU A 116 4.85 1.58 -12.76
N LYS A 117 4.52 2.76 -13.28
CA LYS A 117 3.34 3.53 -12.86
C LYS A 117 2.06 2.72 -13.00
N VAL A 118 1.79 2.14 -14.18
CA VAL A 118 0.57 1.36 -14.42
C VAL A 118 0.50 0.15 -13.48
N VAL A 119 1.63 -0.54 -13.25
CA VAL A 119 1.72 -1.71 -12.36
C VAL A 119 1.38 -1.33 -10.91
N LEU A 120 1.93 -0.21 -10.43
CA LEU A 120 1.69 0.31 -9.09
C LEU A 120 0.25 0.85 -8.93
N GLU A 121 -0.25 1.64 -9.87
CA GLU A 121 -1.62 2.19 -9.81
C GLU A 121 -2.68 1.08 -9.81
N LYS A 122 -2.50 0.05 -10.64
CA LYS A 122 -3.37 -1.15 -10.61
C LYS A 122 -3.31 -1.91 -9.29
N SER A 123 -2.24 -1.72 -8.52
CA SER A 123 -2.02 -2.34 -7.22
C SER A 123 -2.50 -1.49 -6.04
N GLY A 124 -3.13 -0.33 -6.31
CA GLY A 124 -3.75 0.54 -5.32
C GLY A 124 -2.90 1.73 -4.86
N PHE A 125 -1.70 1.90 -5.42
CA PHE A 125 -0.81 3.03 -5.09
C PHE A 125 -1.22 4.31 -5.85
N GLU A 126 -0.97 5.47 -5.25
CA GLU A 126 -0.94 6.74 -5.99
C GLU A 126 0.49 6.95 -6.49
N VAL A 127 0.68 7.31 -7.76
CA VAL A 127 2.02 7.31 -8.36
C VAL A 127 2.32 8.61 -9.10
N ARG A 128 3.50 9.17 -8.84
CA ARG A 128 4.10 10.24 -9.64
C ARG A 128 5.41 9.78 -10.25
N LEU A 129 5.80 10.46 -11.32
CA LEU A 129 7.03 10.18 -12.05
C LEU A 129 7.97 11.39 -11.97
N ALA A 130 9.24 11.11 -11.80
CA ALA A 130 10.35 12.01 -12.06
C ALA A 130 11.30 11.34 -13.09
N HIS A 131 11.97 12.13 -13.91
CA HIS A 131 12.80 11.62 -15.01
C HIS A 131 14.28 11.98 -14.86
N ASP A 132 14.65 12.59 -13.73
CA ASP A 132 16.01 12.93 -13.34
C ASP A 132 16.09 13.06 -11.81
N GLY A 133 17.31 13.08 -11.27
CA GLY A 133 17.50 13.12 -9.82
C GLY A 133 17.10 14.45 -9.17
N ALA A 134 17.18 15.57 -9.90
CA ALA A 134 16.79 16.88 -9.38
C ALA A 134 15.27 17.00 -9.22
N GLY A 135 14.52 16.55 -10.22
CA GLY A 135 13.06 16.42 -10.19
C GLY A 135 12.59 15.44 -9.12
N ALA A 136 13.32 14.34 -8.91
CA ALA A 136 13.02 13.40 -7.82
C ALA A 136 13.10 14.09 -6.45
N LEU A 137 14.19 14.80 -6.15
CA LEU A 137 14.35 15.55 -4.89
C LEU A 137 13.29 16.64 -4.72
N ALA A 138 12.93 17.35 -5.79
CA ALA A 138 11.88 18.35 -5.76
C ALA A 138 10.50 17.74 -5.45
N GLU A 139 10.12 16.64 -6.12
CA GLU A 139 8.84 15.95 -5.90
C GLU A 139 8.77 15.28 -4.52
N VAL A 140 9.88 14.76 -3.99
CA VAL A 140 9.92 14.24 -2.60
C VAL A 140 9.50 15.32 -1.61
N LYS A 141 10.01 16.54 -1.77
CA LYS A 141 9.68 17.68 -0.91
C LYS A 141 8.27 18.23 -1.15
N ALA A 142 7.79 18.22 -2.39
CA ALA A 142 6.49 18.81 -2.72
C ALA A 142 5.31 17.87 -2.45
N TRP A 143 5.48 16.57 -2.68
CA TRP A 143 4.40 15.59 -2.66
C TRP A 143 4.46 14.62 -1.49
N HIS A 144 5.57 14.59 -0.75
CA HIS A 144 5.79 13.73 0.41
C HIS A 144 5.37 12.27 0.13
N PRO A 145 6.01 11.60 -0.84
CA PRO A 145 5.73 10.19 -1.10
C PRO A 145 6.04 9.36 0.15
N HIS A 146 5.47 8.16 0.23
CA HIS A 146 5.82 7.20 1.26
C HIS A 146 6.99 6.30 0.81
N MET A 147 7.20 6.18 -0.50
CA MET A 147 8.33 5.48 -1.10
C MET A 147 8.82 6.20 -2.36
N LEU A 148 10.14 6.21 -2.55
CA LEU A 148 10.82 6.51 -3.79
C LEU A 148 11.37 5.21 -4.40
N VAL A 149 10.92 4.88 -5.60
CA VAL A 149 11.55 3.89 -6.47
C VAL A 149 12.57 4.63 -7.33
N LEU A 150 13.85 4.29 -7.19
CA LEU A 150 14.96 5.12 -7.66
C LEU A 150 15.85 4.35 -8.63
N ASP A 151 15.98 4.81 -9.87
CA ASP A 151 17.13 4.41 -10.69
C ASP A 151 18.42 5.07 -10.18
N ILE A 152 19.52 4.33 -10.20
CA ILE A 152 20.86 4.86 -9.97
C ILE A 152 21.34 5.68 -11.15
N MET A 153 21.09 5.21 -12.38
CA MET A 153 21.64 5.78 -13.60
C MET A 153 20.85 7.01 -14.10
N LEU A 154 20.46 7.90 -13.19
CA LEU A 154 19.71 9.12 -13.53
C LEU A 154 20.61 10.24 -14.08
N PRO A 155 20.08 11.07 -15.00
CA PRO A 155 20.76 12.29 -15.42
C PRO A 155 20.69 13.37 -14.34
N VAL A 156 21.54 14.39 -14.48
CA VAL A 156 21.67 15.58 -13.60
C VAL A 156 22.22 15.25 -12.21
N ILE A 157 21.57 14.35 -11.47
CA ILE A 157 22.01 13.85 -10.17
C ILE A 157 21.83 12.33 -10.18
N ASP A 158 22.93 11.61 -9.93
CA ASP A 158 22.95 10.15 -9.81
C ASP A 158 22.13 9.67 -8.60
N GLY A 159 21.49 8.50 -8.72
CA GLY A 159 20.57 8.00 -7.70
C GLY A 159 21.23 7.70 -6.35
N PHE A 160 22.53 7.39 -6.28
CA PHE A 160 23.20 7.28 -4.97
C PHE A 160 23.28 8.62 -4.26
N HIS A 161 23.50 9.71 -5.01
CA HIS A 161 23.50 11.05 -4.44
C HIS A 161 22.10 11.50 -4.02
N VAL A 162 21.06 11.15 -4.80
CA VAL A 162 19.65 11.37 -4.39
C VAL A 162 19.36 10.65 -3.07
N CYS A 163 19.73 9.37 -2.98
CA CYS A 163 19.58 8.53 -1.79
C CYS A 163 20.24 9.16 -0.56
N GLN A 164 21.52 9.52 -0.68
CA GLN A 164 22.28 10.15 0.39
C GLN A 164 21.67 11.50 0.80
N THR A 165 21.33 12.36 -0.17
CA THR A 165 20.72 13.68 0.08
C THR A 165 19.43 13.56 0.88
N MET A 166 18.59 12.56 0.57
CA MET A 166 17.35 12.32 1.30
C MET A 166 17.58 11.77 2.70
N ASN A 167 18.62 10.96 2.90
CA ASN A 167 18.95 10.39 4.21
C ASN A 167 19.56 11.44 5.15
N GLU A 168 20.21 12.46 4.60
CA GLU A 168 20.82 13.57 5.35
C GLU A 168 19.86 14.77 5.56
N ASP A 169 18.69 14.79 4.91
CA ASP A 169 17.74 15.91 5.00
C ASP A 169 16.78 15.74 6.20
N PRO A 170 16.96 16.49 7.31
CA PRO A 170 16.12 16.36 8.50
C PRO A 170 14.69 16.88 8.30
N THR A 171 14.40 17.56 7.17
CA THR A 171 13.04 18.00 6.86
C THR A 171 12.16 16.87 6.32
N LEU A 172 12.77 15.73 5.96
CA LEU A 172 12.09 14.53 5.52
C LEU A 172 11.90 13.58 6.70
N ASP A 173 11.01 13.95 7.64
CA ASP A 173 10.63 13.12 8.79
C ASP A 173 9.10 12.88 8.82
N PRO A 174 8.62 11.63 8.66
CA PRO A 174 9.40 10.43 8.34
C PRO A 174 9.96 10.49 6.91
N ARG A 175 11.17 9.97 6.72
CA ARG A 175 11.79 9.83 5.39
C ARG A 175 10.98 8.83 4.56
N PRO A 176 10.69 9.09 3.27
CA PRO A 176 10.12 8.08 2.38
C PRO A 176 11.06 6.88 2.26
N LYS A 177 10.51 5.67 2.20
CA LYS A 177 11.28 4.45 1.90
C LYS A 177 11.98 4.55 0.55
N ILE A 178 13.15 3.96 0.38
CA ILE A 178 13.88 3.99 -0.89
C ILE A 178 14.08 2.56 -1.40
N LEU A 179 13.51 2.25 -2.56
CA LEU A 179 13.80 1.04 -3.33
C LEU A 179 14.66 1.42 -4.53
N ILE A 180 15.91 1.00 -4.55
CA ILE A 180 16.76 1.15 -5.71
C ILE A 180 16.40 0.10 -6.78
N ILE A 181 16.26 0.54 -8.03
CA ILE A 181 16.19 -0.32 -9.21
C ILE A 181 17.39 -0.01 -10.11
N SER A 182 18.16 -1.01 -10.55
CA SER A 182 19.37 -0.71 -11.34
C SER A 182 19.80 -1.89 -12.20
N GLY A 183 20.42 -1.61 -13.35
CA GLY A 183 21.12 -2.64 -14.14
C GLY A 183 22.44 -3.11 -13.51
N ARG A 184 22.93 -2.41 -12.47
CA ARG A 184 24.15 -2.77 -11.74
C ARG A 184 23.86 -3.89 -10.75
N SER A 185 24.56 -5.02 -10.91
CA SER A 185 24.26 -6.26 -10.19
C SER A 185 25.34 -6.73 -9.23
N SER A 186 26.50 -6.05 -9.17
CA SER A 186 27.60 -6.49 -8.31
C SER A 186 27.24 -6.37 -6.83
N ASP A 187 27.82 -7.23 -5.99
CA ASP A 187 27.65 -7.16 -4.54
C ASP A 187 28.10 -5.80 -3.99
N TRP A 188 29.11 -5.20 -4.61
CA TRP A 188 29.60 -3.88 -4.24
C TRP A 188 28.54 -2.79 -4.47
N ASP A 189 27.82 -2.85 -5.59
CA ASP A 189 26.74 -1.89 -5.90
C ASP A 189 25.55 -2.03 -4.95
N GLN A 190 25.19 -3.27 -4.61
CA GLN A 190 24.11 -3.55 -3.66
C GLN A 190 24.47 -3.08 -2.25
N ASN A 191 25.72 -3.33 -1.82
CA ASN A 191 26.24 -2.83 -0.55
C ASN A 191 26.29 -1.30 -0.50
N LEU A 192 26.64 -0.65 -1.61
CA LEU A 192 26.62 0.81 -1.72
C LEU A 192 25.19 1.36 -1.60
N GLY A 193 24.20 0.68 -2.19
CA GLY A 193 22.79 1.02 -2.03
C GLY A 193 22.33 0.96 -0.58
N ALA A 194 22.69 -0.10 0.15
CA ALA A 194 22.40 -0.19 1.57
C ALA A 194 23.11 0.93 2.38
N ALA A 195 24.38 1.21 2.06
CA ALA A 195 25.16 2.25 2.74
C ALA A 195 24.61 3.67 2.51
N CYS A 196 23.97 3.95 1.38
CA CYS A 196 23.32 5.25 1.14
C CYS A 196 21.99 5.43 1.89
N GLY A 197 21.48 4.38 2.54
CA GLY A 197 20.22 4.39 3.28
C GLY A 197 19.03 3.84 2.51
N ALA A 198 19.25 3.07 1.43
CA ALA A 198 18.15 2.39 0.74
C ALA A 198 17.55 1.26 1.59
N ASP A 199 16.23 1.15 1.57
CA ASP A 199 15.46 0.10 2.24
C ASP A 199 15.39 -1.19 1.39
N GLY A 200 15.71 -1.10 0.10
CA GLY A 200 15.82 -2.26 -0.77
C GLY A 200 16.56 -1.97 -2.07
N TYR A 201 17.00 -3.05 -2.72
CA TYR A 201 17.66 -3.02 -4.02
C TYR A 201 17.07 -4.12 -4.91
N MET A 202 16.89 -3.84 -6.20
CA MET A 202 16.44 -4.81 -7.19
C MET A 202 17.16 -4.61 -8.53
N VAL A 203 17.68 -5.71 -9.07
CA VAL A 203 18.49 -5.70 -10.30
C VAL A 203 17.58 -5.84 -11.53
N LYS A 204 17.74 -4.97 -12.53
CA LYS A 204 17.09 -5.07 -13.85
C LYS A 204 17.77 -6.18 -14.69
N PRO A 205 17.02 -6.98 -15.47
CA PRO A 205 15.55 -6.96 -15.60
C PRO A 205 14.85 -7.74 -14.47
N PHE A 206 13.63 -7.32 -14.12
CA PHE A 206 12.78 -7.96 -13.12
C PHE A 206 11.33 -8.07 -13.60
N GLY A 207 10.59 -9.05 -13.08
CA GLY A 207 9.17 -9.21 -13.38
C GLY A 207 8.28 -8.23 -12.60
N HIS A 208 7.10 -7.92 -13.14
CA HIS A 208 6.14 -7.05 -12.45
C HIS A 208 5.68 -7.62 -11.09
N ALA A 209 5.55 -8.95 -10.99
CA ALA A 209 5.16 -9.61 -9.76
C ALA A 209 6.23 -9.46 -8.67
N ASP A 210 7.51 -9.66 -9.03
CA ASP A 210 8.64 -9.53 -8.11
C ASP A 210 8.81 -8.08 -7.65
N PHE A 211 8.69 -7.12 -8.56
CA PHE A 211 8.69 -5.70 -8.23
C PHE A 211 7.62 -5.34 -7.21
N LEU A 212 6.37 -5.76 -7.47
CA LEU A 212 5.25 -5.49 -6.55
C LEU A 212 5.44 -6.17 -5.20
N ALA A 213 5.93 -7.40 -5.19
CA ALA A 213 6.22 -8.11 -3.95
C ALA A 213 7.27 -7.36 -3.12
N LYS A 214 8.35 -6.88 -3.76
CA LYS A 214 9.40 -6.11 -3.10
C LYS A 214 8.90 -4.76 -2.58
N VAL A 215 8.08 -4.05 -3.35
CA VAL A 215 7.46 -2.78 -2.89
C VAL A 215 6.58 -3.02 -1.67
N ARG A 216 5.77 -4.08 -1.67
CA ARG A 216 4.90 -4.42 -0.53
C ARG A 216 5.71 -4.81 0.71
N SER A 217 6.75 -5.62 0.57
CA SER A 217 7.56 -6.04 1.72
C SER A 217 8.18 -4.86 2.46
N ILE A 218 8.69 -3.85 1.72
CA ILE A 218 9.31 -2.65 2.31
C ILE A 218 8.27 -1.79 3.09
N PHE A 219 7.01 -1.77 2.65
CA PHE A 219 5.94 -1.12 3.42
C PHE A 219 5.51 -1.93 4.65
N GLU A 220 5.61 -3.26 4.59
CA GLU A 220 5.19 -4.17 5.65
C GLU A 220 6.17 -4.24 6.83
N GLU A 221 7.47 -4.01 6.61
CA GLU A 221 8.55 -3.91 7.62
C GLU A 221 8.37 -2.77 8.66
N GLN A 222 7.21 -2.12 8.68
CA GLN A 222 6.80 -1.10 9.67
C GLN A 222 5.57 -1.55 10.50
N SER A 223 5.22 -2.84 10.48
CA SER A 223 4.04 -3.37 11.19
C SER A 223 4.35 -4.19 12.45
N GLU A 224 5.61 -4.28 12.86
CA GLU A 224 6.04 -4.90 14.12
C GLU A 224 6.40 -3.86 15.19
#